data_AF-U5QJD3-F1
#
_entry.id   AF-U5QJD3-F1
#
_cell.length_a   1.000
_cell.length_b   1.000
_cell.length_c   1.000
_cell.angle_alpha   90.00
_cell.angle_beta   90.00
_cell.angle_gamma   90.00
#
_symmetry.space_group_name_H-M   'P 1'
#
loop_
_entity.id
_entity.type
_entity.pdbx_description
1 polymer ?
#
loop_
_entity_poly.entity_id
_entity_poly.type
_entity_poly.pdbx_seq_one_letter_code
_entity_poly.pdbx_strand_id
1 'polypeptide(L)'
;MLRAQQYLFDLGPGSFLSVSLAGEQTIVSAHSDATGQQQSQQSSFPTGSWLSEPQGWEAHGVVYLRIQAQQGTIWLRAGHGQIGSGSPPPQDAMPMPSRAMTGPPRSKSATTMPPMQPLQPLQPMEMRMGNMAMRMGDEPAVDLQAENLKLREENLKLREEVLALREQLWSQRRGGSASS
;
A
#
# COMPACT_ATOMS: atom_id res chain seq x y z
N MET A 1 -12.44 2.65 -27.56
CA MET A 1 -11.55 3.11 -26.47
C MET A 1 -12.32 3.01 -25.16
N LEU A 2 -11.65 2.58 -24.08
CA LEU A 2 -12.26 2.51 -22.75
C LEU A 2 -12.62 3.91 -22.23
N ARG A 3 -13.74 4.02 -21.51
CA ARG A 3 -14.25 5.29 -20.98
C ARG A 3 -13.50 5.78 -19.74
N ALA A 4 -12.88 4.87 -19.00
CA ALA A 4 -12.10 5.16 -17.80
C ALA A 4 -10.73 4.49 -17.87
N GLN A 5 -9.72 5.20 -17.38
CA GLN A 5 -8.34 4.72 -17.26
C GLN A 5 -7.95 4.47 -15.80
N GLN A 6 -8.93 4.47 -14.89
CA GLN A 6 -8.74 4.19 -13.47
C GLN A 6 -9.95 3.43 -12.93
N TYR A 7 -9.68 2.38 -12.17
CA TYR A 7 -10.66 1.53 -11.51
C TYR A 7 -10.28 1.35 -10.05
N LEU A 8 -11.28 1.31 -9.18
CA LEU A 8 -11.14 1.03 -7.76
C LEU A 8 -11.81 -0.30 -7.42
N PHE A 9 -11.15 -1.10 -6.59
CA PHE A 9 -11.69 -2.30 -5.96
C PHE A 9 -11.73 -2.07 -4.45
N ASP A 10 -12.90 -2.29 -3.86
CA ASP A 10 -13.12 -2.14 -2.42
C ASP A 10 -12.61 -3.40 -1.69
N LEU A 11 -11.69 -3.23 -0.73
CA LEU A 11 -11.11 -4.32 0.06
C LEU A 11 -11.73 -4.41 1.47
N GLY A 12 -12.74 -3.60 1.75
CA GLY A 12 -13.35 -3.43 3.06
C GLY A 12 -13.05 -2.08 3.70
N PRO A 13 -13.45 -1.88 4.97
CA PRO A 13 -13.42 -0.58 5.63
C PRO A 13 -12.03 0.05 5.61
N GLY A 14 -11.90 1.20 4.95
CA GLY A 14 -10.65 1.96 4.86
C GLY A 14 -9.58 1.36 3.95
N SER A 15 -9.84 0.28 3.22
CA SER A 15 -8.86 -0.31 2.29
C SER A 15 -9.39 -0.39 0.88
N PHE A 16 -8.59 0.05 -0.09
CA PHE A 16 -8.95 -0.03 -1.51
C PHE A 16 -7.74 -0.28 -2.39
N LEU A 17 -7.98 -0.98 -3.51
CA LEU A 17 -7.00 -1.18 -4.56
C LEU A 17 -7.36 -0.28 -5.74
N SER A 18 -6.47 0.65 -6.10
CA SER A 18 -6.60 1.46 -7.31
C SER A 18 -5.76 0.88 -8.42
N VAL A 19 -6.36 0.66 -9.59
CA VAL A 19 -5.68 0.22 -10.80
C VAL A 19 -5.86 1.32 -11.84
N SER A 20 -4.77 1.90 -12.33
CA SER A 20 -4.80 2.97 -13.32
C SER A 20 -3.85 2.69 -14.48
N LEU A 21 -4.16 3.28 -15.63
CA LEU A 21 -3.32 3.27 -16.81
C LEU A 21 -2.69 4.66 -16.97
N ALA A 22 -1.37 4.73 -16.96
CA ALA A 22 -0.60 5.96 -17.17
C ALA A 22 0.37 5.77 -18.35
N GLY A 23 0.02 6.32 -19.52
CA GLY A 23 0.71 6.00 -20.77
C GLY A 23 0.52 4.53 -21.12
N GLU A 24 1.62 3.76 -21.14
CA GLU A 24 1.63 2.31 -21.40
C GLU A 24 1.83 1.46 -20.14
N GLN A 25 1.86 2.10 -18.97
CA GLN A 25 2.08 1.44 -17.69
C GLN A 25 0.76 1.23 -16.96
N THR A 26 0.48 0.00 -16.55
CA THR A 26 -0.54 -0.30 -15.55
C THR A 26 0.06 -0.05 -14.17
N ILE A 27 -0.49 0.90 -13.44
CA ILE A 27 -0.13 1.20 -12.05
C ILE A 27 -1.18 0.56 -11.14
N VAL A 28 -0.72 -0.26 -10.20
CA VAL A 28 -1.55 -0.84 -9.15
C VAL A 28 -1.09 -0.25 -7.83
N SER A 29 -2.01 0.39 -7.10
CA SER A 29 -1.74 0.94 -5.78
C SER A 29 -2.73 0.40 -4.76
N ALA A 30 -2.23 -0.20 -3.68
CA ALA A 30 -3.01 -0.62 -2.53
C ALA A 30 -2.96 0.48 -1.47
N HIS A 31 -4.12 0.89 -0.98
CA HIS A 31 -4.26 1.89 0.07
C HIS A 31 -4.96 1.24 1.26
N SER A 32 -4.43 1.49 2.44
CA SER A 32 -5.03 1.05 3.70
C SER A 32 -4.99 2.20 4.71
N ASP A 33 -6.16 2.58 5.18
CA ASP A 33 -6.39 3.56 6.24
C ASP A 33 -6.42 2.82 7.58
N ALA A 34 -5.24 2.52 8.13
CA ALA A 34 -5.12 2.09 9.51
C ALA A 34 -5.02 3.33 10.41
N THR A 35 -5.71 3.33 11.54
CA THR A 35 -5.75 4.45 12.49
C THR A 35 -4.34 4.93 12.83
N GLY A 36 -3.97 6.11 12.33
CA GLY A 36 -2.69 6.77 12.63
C GLY A 36 -1.62 6.75 11.54
N GLN A 37 -1.70 5.91 10.49
CA GLN A 37 -0.76 5.94 9.34
C GLN A 37 -1.42 5.42 8.05
N GLN A 38 -1.43 6.24 7.00
CA GLN A 38 -1.85 5.83 5.66
C GLN A 38 -0.72 5.03 5.01
N GLN A 39 -0.88 3.70 4.90
CA GLN A 39 0.09 2.85 4.22
C GLN A 39 -0.35 2.63 2.78
N SER A 40 0.39 3.20 1.83
CA SER A 40 0.19 2.95 0.40
C SER A 40 1.35 2.14 -0.18
N GLN A 41 1.04 1.10 -0.93
CA GLN A 41 2.01 0.38 -1.77
C GLN A 41 1.65 0.55 -3.23
N GLN A 42 2.65 0.62 -4.11
CA GLN A 42 2.43 0.81 -5.54
C GLN A 42 3.40 -0.05 -6.36
N SER A 43 2.93 -0.56 -7.49
CA SER A 43 3.75 -1.22 -8.50
C SER A 43 3.29 -0.86 -9.91
N SER A 44 4.23 -0.86 -10.86
CA SER A 44 3.98 -0.53 -12.26
C SER A 44 4.37 -1.70 -13.16
N PHE A 45 3.53 -1.97 -14.15
CA PHE A 45 3.72 -3.04 -15.11
C PHE A 45 3.60 -2.47 -16.54
N PRO A 46 4.60 -2.69 -17.41
CA PRO A 46 4.44 -2.37 -18.83
C PRO A 46 3.40 -3.34 -19.40
N THR A 47 2.24 -2.81 -19.78
CA THR A 47 1.15 -3.62 -20.36
C THR A 47 0.71 -3.10 -21.73
N GLY A 48 1.05 -1.85 -22.05
CA GLY A 48 0.42 -1.11 -23.12
C GLY A 48 -1.01 -0.70 -22.76
N SER A 49 -1.75 -0.26 -23.77
CA SER A 49 -3.14 0.17 -23.61
C SER A 49 -4.06 -0.99 -23.24
N TRP A 50 -5.00 -0.75 -22.33
CA TRP A 50 -6.05 -1.71 -21.98
C TRP A 50 -7.04 -1.92 -23.13
N LEU A 51 -7.37 -3.18 -23.38
CA LEU A 51 -8.37 -3.61 -24.36
C LEU A 51 -9.75 -3.79 -23.73
N SER A 52 -9.80 -4.15 -22.44
CA SER A 52 -11.02 -4.30 -21.65
C SER A 52 -10.85 -3.70 -20.25
N GLU A 53 -11.95 -3.57 -19.52
CA GLU A 53 -11.92 -3.16 -18.12
C GLU A 53 -11.13 -4.20 -17.28
N PRO A 54 -10.30 -3.76 -16.32
CA PRO A 54 -9.68 -4.63 -15.33
C PRO A 54 -10.73 -5.42 -14.55
N GLN A 55 -10.50 -6.72 -14.39
CA GLN A 55 -11.37 -7.62 -13.62
C GLN A 55 -10.65 -8.07 -12.35
N GLY A 56 -11.36 -8.14 -11.23
CA GLY A 56 -10.81 -8.48 -9.92
C GLY A 56 -11.55 -9.63 -9.25
N TRP A 57 -10.81 -10.45 -8.52
CA TRP A 57 -11.32 -11.49 -7.63
C TRP A 57 -10.59 -11.44 -6.30
N GLU A 58 -11.26 -11.78 -5.20
CA GLU A 58 -10.67 -11.89 -3.87
C GLU A 58 -10.71 -13.35 -3.40
N ALA A 59 -9.60 -13.82 -2.86
CA ALA A 59 -9.53 -15.07 -2.12
C ALA A 59 -8.46 -14.98 -1.04
N HIS A 60 -8.81 -15.37 0.18
CA HIS A 60 -7.86 -15.49 1.30
C HIS A 60 -7.06 -14.20 1.60
N GLY A 61 -7.66 -13.02 1.41
CA GLY A 61 -6.98 -11.73 1.63
C GLY A 61 -6.02 -11.34 0.50
N VAL A 62 -6.10 -12.02 -0.65
CA VAL A 62 -5.34 -11.72 -1.86
C VAL A 62 -6.30 -11.36 -2.98
N VAL A 63 -6.03 -10.23 -3.64
CA VAL A 63 -6.74 -9.79 -4.83
C VAL A 63 -5.99 -10.28 -6.06
N TYR A 64 -6.72 -10.92 -6.96
CA TYR A 64 -6.27 -11.36 -8.26
C TYR A 64 -6.86 -10.43 -9.31
N LEU A 65 -6.00 -9.80 -10.11
CA LEU A 65 -6.41 -8.90 -11.18
C LEU A 65 -6.09 -9.51 -12.53
N ARG A 66 -7.05 -9.44 -13.45
CA ARG A 66 -6.84 -9.73 -14.87
C ARG A 66 -6.82 -8.42 -15.64
N ILE A 67 -5.72 -8.19 -16.34
CA ILE A 67 -5.56 -7.05 -17.23
C ILE A 67 -5.44 -7.58 -18.67
N GLN A 68 -6.41 -7.24 -19.52
CA GLN A 68 -6.31 -7.50 -20.95
C GLN A 68 -5.77 -6.23 -21.62
N ALA A 69 -4.57 -6.31 -22.16
CA ALA A 69 -3.88 -5.16 -22.78
C ALA A 69 -3.26 -5.54 -24.13
N GLN A 70 -2.72 -4.55 -24.85
CA GLN A 70 -2.10 -4.77 -26.15
C GLN A 70 -0.97 -5.81 -26.12
N GLN A 71 -0.23 -5.90 -25.02
CA GLN A 71 0.87 -6.86 -24.87
C GLN A 71 0.38 -8.27 -24.48
N GLY A 72 -0.93 -8.46 -24.30
CA GLY A 72 -1.55 -9.73 -23.94
C GLY A 72 -2.40 -9.64 -22.68
N THR A 73 -2.90 -10.79 -22.24
CA THR A 73 -3.56 -10.92 -20.93
C THR A 73 -2.50 -11.19 -19.87
N ILE A 74 -2.45 -10.35 -18.84
CA ILE A 74 -1.61 -10.58 -17.67
C ILE A 74 -2.46 -10.77 -16.41
N TRP A 75 -1.90 -11.51 -15.47
CA TRP A 75 -2.43 -11.70 -14.14
C TRP A 75 -1.54 -11.01 -13.13
N LEU A 76 -2.15 -10.20 -12.26
CA LEU A 76 -1.48 -9.54 -11.15
C LEU A 76 -2.10 -10.01 -9.83
N ARG A 77 -1.32 -9.96 -8.76
CA ARG A 77 -1.77 -10.23 -7.40
C ARG A 77 -1.40 -9.08 -6.47
N ALA A 78 -2.30 -8.74 -5.57
CA ALA A 78 -2.08 -7.77 -4.51
C ALA A 78 -2.58 -8.34 -3.19
N GLY A 79 -1.71 -8.45 -2.19
CA GLY A 79 -2.05 -9.03 -0.89
C GLY A 79 -0.82 -9.22 -0.02
N HIS A 80 -1.01 -9.32 1.29
CA HIS A 80 0.06 -9.53 2.28
C HIS A 80 1.22 -8.51 2.15
N GLY A 81 0.89 -7.27 1.79
CA GLY A 81 1.87 -6.20 1.62
C GLY A 81 2.82 -6.40 0.44
N GLN A 82 2.39 -7.12 -0.60
CA GLN A 82 3.11 -7.26 -1.87
C GLN A 82 2.16 -7.06 -3.05
N ILE A 83 2.67 -6.44 -4.12
CA ILE A 83 1.99 -6.31 -5.41
C ILE A 83 2.94 -6.86 -6.48
N GLY A 84 2.46 -7.75 -7.34
CA GLY A 84 3.31 -8.40 -8.33
C GLY A 84 2.53 -9.12 -9.42
N SER A 85 3.26 -9.70 -10.37
CA SER A 85 2.69 -10.67 -11.30
C SER A 85 2.19 -11.91 -10.54
N GLY A 86 1.15 -12.53 -11.07
CA GLY A 86 0.48 -13.65 -10.43
C GLY A 86 -0.07 -14.67 -11.42
N SER A 87 -0.80 -15.62 -10.86
CA SER A 87 -1.58 -16.61 -11.60
C SER A 87 -3.06 -16.21 -11.60
N PRO A 88 -3.91 -16.88 -12.41
CA PRO A 88 -5.35 -16.82 -12.24
C PRO A 88 -5.79 -17.09 -10.78
N PRO A 89 -6.95 -16.57 -10.37
CA PRO A 89 -7.50 -16.84 -9.03
C PRO A 89 -7.82 -18.33 -8.83
N PRO A 90 -7.83 -18.80 -7.58
CA PRO A 90 -8.33 -20.12 -7.24
C PRO A 90 -9.85 -20.22 -7.47
N GLN A 91 -10.40 -21.44 -7.47
CA GLN A 91 -11.80 -21.68 -7.83
C GLN A 91 -12.83 -21.07 -6.86
N ASP A 92 -12.43 -20.91 -5.61
CA ASP A 92 -13.22 -20.35 -4.52
C ASP A 92 -13.16 -18.81 -4.46
N ALA A 93 -12.42 -18.17 -5.37
CA ALA A 93 -12.29 -16.72 -5.39
C ALA A 93 -13.61 -16.04 -5.77
N MET A 94 -13.96 -14.99 -5.03
CA MET A 94 -15.19 -14.23 -5.24
C MET A 94 -14.93 -13.05 -6.19
N PRO A 95 -15.78 -12.83 -7.21
CA PRO A 95 -15.63 -11.68 -8.10
C PRO A 95 -15.84 -10.38 -7.32
N MET A 96 -14.98 -9.40 -7.57
CA MET A 96 -15.05 -8.10 -6.94
C MET A 96 -15.67 -7.07 -7.89
N PRO A 97 -16.63 -6.25 -7.44
CA PRO A 97 -17.10 -5.13 -8.23
C PRO A 97 -15.98 -4.09 -8.36
N SER A 98 -15.75 -3.62 -9.59
CA SER A 98 -14.86 -2.49 -9.85
C SER A 98 -15.67 -1.22 -10.05
N ARG A 99 -15.16 -0.08 -9.57
CA ARG A 99 -15.73 1.24 -9.82
C ARG A 99 -14.84 2.02 -10.76
N ALA A 100 -15.34 2.30 -11.96
CA ALA A 100 -14.68 3.18 -12.91
C ALA A 100 -14.61 4.60 -12.34
N MET A 101 -13.41 5.16 -12.25
CA MET A 101 -13.22 6.59 -11.95
C MET A 101 -13.14 7.34 -13.27
N THR A 102 -14.24 8.01 -13.62
CA THR A 102 -14.27 8.93 -14.76
C THR A 102 -13.79 10.29 -14.28
N GLY A 103 -12.51 10.56 -14.50
CA GLY A 103 -11.86 11.83 -14.24
C GLY A 103 -10.47 11.81 -14.88
N PRO A 104 -9.93 12.98 -15.26
CA PRO A 104 -8.53 13.01 -15.68
C PRO A 104 -7.69 12.35 -14.57
N PRO A 105 -6.73 11.47 -14.91
CA PRO A 105 -5.81 10.98 -13.90
C PRO A 105 -5.26 12.21 -13.21
N ARG A 106 -5.42 12.31 -11.88
CA ARG A 106 -4.62 13.25 -11.10
C ARG A 106 -3.19 12.70 -11.13
N SER A 107 -2.55 12.78 -12.29
CA SER A 107 -1.10 12.87 -12.38
C SER A 107 -0.76 14.17 -11.66
N LYS A 108 -0.54 14.11 -10.36
CA LYS A 108 0.49 14.97 -9.82
C LYS A 108 1.73 14.47 -10.52
N SER A 109 2.19 15.26 -11.49
CA SER A 109 3.37 15.05 -12.29
C SER A 109 4.45 14.46 -11.40
N ALA A 110 4.70 13.17 -11.52
CA ALA A 110 5.98 12.62 -11.12
C ALA A 110 6.94 13.15 -12.19
N THR A 111 7.35 14.41 -12.01
CA THR A 111 8.56 14.91 -12.65
C THR A 111 9.62 13.89 -12.28
N THR A 112 10.04 13.14 -13.29
CA THR A 112 11.22 12.28 -13.25
C THR A 112 12.30 13.09 -12.58
N MET A 113 12.59 12.84 -11.30
CA MET A 113 13.70 13.53 -10.67
C MET A 113 14.94 13.03 -11.41
N PRO A 114 15.71 13.91 -12.09
CA PRO A 114 16.99 13.49 -12.63
C PRO A 114 17.84 12.96 -11.48
N PRO A 115 18.71 11.96 -11.70
CA PRO A 115 19.56 11.42 -10.66
C PRO A 115 20.31 12.57 -9.97
N MET A 116 20.11 12.73 -8.66
CA MET A 116 20.77 13.77 -7.89
C MET A 116 22.28 13.54 -7.99
N GLN A 117 22.99 14.51 -8.56
CA GLN A 117 24.45 14.54 -8.47
C GLN A 117 24.82 14.69 -6.99
N PRO A 118 25.90 14.05 -6.52
CA PRO A 118 26.32 14.17 -5.13
C PRO A 118 26.59 15.65 -4.81
N LEU A 119 25.84 16.17 -3.84
CA LEU A 119 26.03 17.52 -3.29
C LEU A 119 27.45 17.59 -2.72
N GLN A 120 28.23 18.54 -3.23
CA GLN A 120 29.50 18.89 -2.59
C GLN A 120 29.22 19.36 -1.15
N PRO A 121 30.08 19.02 -0.17
CA PRO A 121 29.85 19.38 1.22
C PRO A 121 29.77 20.91 1.34
N LEU A 122 28.61 21.40 1.76
CA LEU A 122 28.38 22.82 2.07
C LEU A 122 29.25 23.19 3.28
N GLN A 123 30.02 24.27 3.14
CA GLN A 123 30.74 24.86 4.26
C GLN A 123 29.73 25.39 5.30
N PRO A 124 29.99 25.20 6.61
CA PRO A 124 29.06 25.63 7.65
C PRO A 124 28.95 27.16 7.66
N MET A 125 27.73 27.67 7.45
CA MET A 125 27.40 29.08 7.68
C MET A 125 27.32 29.37 9.19
N GLU A 126 28.17 30.29 9.67
CA GLU A 126 28.10 30.84 11.02
C GLU A 126 26.93 31.84 11.12
N MET A 127 25.86 31.46 11.81
CA MET A 127 24.79 32.39 12.21
C MET A 127 25.02 32.80 13.67
N ARG A 128 25.44 34.04 13.91
CA ARG A 128 25.55 34.61 15.26
C ARG A 128 24.22 35.21 15.69
N MET A 129 23.47 34.48 16.50
CA MET A 129 22.40 35.03 17.34
C MET A 129 22.88 35.03 18.80
N GLY A 130 22.74 36.17 19.48
CA GLY A 130 23.29 36.41 20.81
C GLY A 130 22.91 35.38 21.88
N ASN A 131 23.82 35.19 22.83
CA ASN A 131 23.80 34.54 24.15
C ASN A 131 23.10 33.18 24.37
N MET A 132 22.52 32.52 23.37
CA MET A 132 22.11 31.12 23.49
C MET A 132 23.07 30.21 22.74
N ALA A 133 24.11 29.74 23.46
CA ALA A 133 24.97 28.65 23.02
C ALA A 133 24.19 27.33 23.11
N MET A 134 23.42 26.97 22.08
CA MET A 134 23.01 25.59 21.86
C MET A 134 24.08 24.89 21.02
N ARG A 135 24.82 23.99 21.66
CA ARG A 135 25.82 23.12 21.03
C ARG A 135 25.08 21.96 20.36
N MET A 136 24.49 22.21 19.18
CA MET A 136 23.87 21.15 18.39
C MET A 136 24.98 20.33 17.73
N GLY A 137 25.26 19.16 18.30
CA GLY A 137 26.33 18.28 17.82
C GLY A 137 26.65 17.07 18.70
N ASP A 138 25.97 16.91 19.83
CA ASP A 138 26.19 15.76 20.72
C ASP A 138 24.88 15.43 21.45
N GLU A 139 23.91 14.87 20.73
CA GLU A 139 22.87 14.05 21.36
C GLU A 139 22.98 12.64 20.77
N PRO A 140 23.03 11.59 21.61
CA PRO A 140 23.33 10.24 21.14
C PRO A 140 22.15 9.75 20.31
N ALA A 141 22.35 9.58 19.00
CA ALA A 141 21.43 8.90 18.09
C ALA A 141 21.01 7.48 18.59
N VAL A 142 21.73 6.95 19.59
CA VAL A 142 21.46 5.69 20.29
C VAL A 142 20.17 5.75 21.12
N ASP A 143 19.85 6.86 21.78
CA ASP A 143 18.65 6.95 22.64
C ASP A 143 17.35 6.96 21.83
N LEU A 144 17.32 7.70 20.72
CA LEU A 144 16.17 7.71 19.80
C LEU A 144 15.97 6.36 19.09
N GLN A 145 17.07 5.64 18.79
CA GLN A 145 16.99 4.31 18.19
C GLN A 145 16.50 3.27 19.20
N ALA A 146 16.94 3.34 20.46
CA ALA A 146 16.49 2.46 21.54
C ALA A 146 15.01 2.70 21.85
N GLU A 147 14.57 3.96 21.91
CA GLU A 147 13.17 4.31 22.11
C GLU A 147 12.28 3.84 20.94
N ASN A 148 12.75 4.00 19.70
CA ASN A 148 12.04 3.46 18.54
C ASN A 148 11.94 1.94 18.55
N LEU A 149 12.99 1.24 19.01
CA LEU A 149 12.97 -0.21 19.12
C LEU A 149 11.98 -0.67 20.19
N LYS A 150 11.98 -0.02 21.35
CA LYS A 150 11.04 -0.29 22.44
C LYS A 150 9.59 -0.08 22.02
N LEU A 151 9.31 1.01 21.31
CA LEU A 151 7.97 1.28 20.76
C LEU A 151 7.55 0.23 19.71
N ARG A 152 8.49 -0.33 18.94
CA ARG A 152 8.20 -1.40 17.98
C ARG A 152 7.86 -2.71 18.68
N GLU A 153 8.55 -3.04 19.77
CA GLU A 153 8.26 -4.23 20.58
C GLU A 153 6.91 -4.12 21.28
N GLU A 154 6.58 -2.95 21.85
CA GLU A 154 5.27 -2.70 22.46
C GLU A 154 4.15 -2.80 21.41
N ASN A 155 4.35 -2.25 20.21
CA ASN A 155 3.40 -2.41 19.11
C ASN A 155 3.22 -3.87 18.68
N LEU A 156 4.29 -4.67 18.68
CA LEU A 156 4.20 -6.08 18.35
C LEU A 156 3.38 -6.85 19.39
N LYS A 157 3.63 -6.59 20.68
CA LYS A 157 2.91 -7.22 21.78
C LYS A 157 1.42 -6.88 21.77
N LEU A 158 1.07 -5.62 21.49
CA LEU A 158 -0.32 -5.20 21.33
C LEU A 158 -1.00 -5.91 20.15
N ARG A 159 -0.29 -6.14 19.04
CA ARG A 159 -0.82 -6.89 17.89
C ARG A 159 -1.09 -8.34 18.24
N GLU A 160 -0.20 -9.00 18.98
CA GLU A 160 -0.39 -10.37 19.45
C GLU A 160 -1.60 -10.47 20.39
N GLU A 161 -1.74 -9.52 21.32
CA GLU A 161 -2.88 -9.48 22.24
C GLU A 161 -4.21 -9.26 21.49
N VAL A 162 -4.23 -8.36 20.50
CA VAL A 162 -5.40 -8.15 19.64
C VAL A 162 -5.75 -9.40 18.84
N LEU A 163 -4.75 -10.14 18.33
CA LEU A 163 -4.97 -11.40 17.63
C LEU A 163 -5.51 -12.48 18.57
N ALA A 164 -4.96 -12.61 19.77
CA ALA A 164 -5.43 -13.55 20.79
C ALA A 164 -6.87 -13.24 21.22
N LEU A 165 -7.18 -11.95 21.45
CA LEU A 165 -8.52 -11.50 21.81
C LEU A 165 -9.52 -11.80 20.68
N ARG A 166 -9.10 -11.57 19.43
CA ARG A 166 -9.88 -11.91 18.24
C ARG A 166 -10.12 -13.42 18.17
N GLU A 167 -9.10 -14.26 18.31
CA GLU A 167 -9.27 -15.73 18.34
C GLU A 167 -10.19 -16.19 19.47
N GLN A 168 -10.10 -15.60 20.66
CA GLN A 168 -10.97 -15.90 21.79
C GLN A 168 -12.43 -15.54 21.49
N LEU A 169 -12.68 -14.38 20.86
CA LEU A 169 -14.01 -13.98 20.39
C LEU A 169 -14.54 -14.90 19.29
N TRP A 170 -13.69 -15.33 18.36
CA TRP A 170 -14.04 -16.31 17.33
C TRP A 170 -14.31 -17.71 17.91
N SER A 171 -13.65 -18.08 19.00
CA SER A 171 -13.86 -19.34 19.72
C SER A 171 -15.17 -19.32 20.53
N GLN A 172 -15.47 -18.23 21.26
CA GLN A 172 -16.75 -18.05 21.95
C GLN A 172 -17.94 -18.12 20.99
N ARG A 173 -17.81 -17.52 19.80
CA ARG A 173 -18.88 -17.53 18.79
C ARG A 173 -19.09 -18.91 18.16
N ARG A 174 -18.09 -19.81 18.19
CA ARG A 174 -18.21 -21.22 17.75
C ARG A 174 -18.63 -22.18 18.87
N GLY A 175 -18.38 -21.84 20.14
CA GLY A 175 -18.74 -22.68 21.30
C GLY A 175 -20.16 -22.46 21.85
N GLY A 176 -20.87 -21.42 21.41
CA GLY A 176 -22.20 -21.05 21.92
C GLY A 176 -23.39 -21.87 21.39
N SER A 177 -23.16 -22.95 20.64
CA SER A 177 -24.23 -23.78 20.04
C SER A 177 -24.21 -25.24 20.53
N ALA A 178 -23.99 -25.44 21.83
CA ALA A 178 -24.21 -26.74 22.48
C ALA A 178 -24.60 -26.57 23.96
N SER A 179 -25.87 -26.30 24.23
CA SER A 179 -26.59 -26.72 25.45
C SER A 179 -28.07 -26.30 25.35
N SER A 180 -28.90 -27.25 24.88
CA SER A 180 -30.29 -27.42 25.32
C SER A 180 -30.33 -28.62 26.26
#